data_AF-A0A1I8AGN9-F1
#
_entry.id   AF-A0A1I8AGN9-F1
#
_cell.length_a   1.000
_cell.length_b   1.000
_cell.length_c   1.000
_cell.angle_alpha   90.00
_cell.angle_beta   90.00
_cell.angle_gamma   90.00
#
_symmetry.space_group_name_H-M   'P 1'
#
loop_
_entity.id
_entity.type
_entity.pdbx_description
1 polymer ?
#
loop_
_entity_poly.entity_id
_entity_poly.type
_entity_poly.pdbx_seq_one_letter_code
_entity_poly.pdbx_strand_id
1 'polypeptide(L)'
;MSQVLVGCSLVLLAVTLPIPYIRIIYIFASRHKYRSLECYRIMFQIGVVQCAMAPGVLFFGTTQLWNEDILRLGSTFMKVMTTAVRMEAMLSFVLALNRLKIMCGLQYPEFYHTVVSILSWLFGLAYFSLLMTPHCDYLVIPGQFLSQYDLSKPWTATVAEIGSVSLVSTITMTLVAYVSIITYLVYLQKRSGKIPNFKNERTILLYGLLRFVVDITLAVLFNFGKLPHKPWIDFPVLLGYTFNNLLLPTVLYLCLYKQLRREFFAKSSTNVVILSTAASTNGRK
;
A
#
# COMPACT_ATOMS: atom_id res chain seq x y z
N MET A 1 -16.58 23.91 -7.36
CA MET A 1 -15.13 23.63 -7.45
C MET A 1 -14.78 23.52 -8.93
N SER A 2 -13.85 24.31 -9.45
CA SER A 2 -13.51 24.27 -10.88
C SER A 2 -12.84 22.95 -11.23
N GLN A 3 -13.35 22.23 -12.23
CA GLN A 3 -12.79 20.95 -12.70
C GLN A 3 -11.29 21.05 -13.00
N VAL A 4 -10.86 22.18 -13.58
CA VAL A 4 -9.46 22.49 -13.87
C VAL A 4 -8.60 22.49 -12.61
N LEU A 5 -9.08 23.07 -11.51
CA LEU A 5 -8.34 23.13 -10.24
C LEU A 5 -8.13 21.72 -9.67
N VAL A 6 -9.17 20.88 -9.73
CA VAL A 6 -9.10 19.49 -9.28
C VAL A 6 -8.14 18.70 -10.13
N GLY A 7 -8.26 18.77 -11.47
CA GLY A 7 -7.36 18.09 -12.40
C GLY A 7 -5.90 18.47 -12.19
N CYS A 8 -5.59 19.77 -12.10
CA CYS A 8 -4.24 20.27 -11.83
C CYS A 8 -3.69 19.75 -10.50
N SER A 9 -4.51 19.75 -9.44
CA SER A 9 -4.08 19.25 -8.13
C SER A 9 -3.74 17.76 -8.14
N LEU A 10 -4.55 16.93 -8.81
CA LEU A 10 -4.33 15.49 -8.92
C LEU A 10 -3.08 15.17 -9.75
N VAL A 11 -2.89 15.85 -10.88
CA VAL A 11 -1.69 15.69 -11.71
C VAL A 11 -0.43 16.08 -10.92
N LEU A 12 -0.45 17.22 -10.23
CA LEU A 12 0.68 17.66 -9.41
C LEU A 12 1.02 16.64 -8.32
N LEU A 13 0.01 16.10 -7.62
CA LEU A 13 0.22 15.09 -6.58
C LEU A 13 0.72 13.77 -7.14
N ALA A 14 0.16 13.32 -8.26
CA ALA A 14 0.56 12.08 -8.93
C ALA A 14 1.99 12.15 -9.48
N VAL A 15 2.51 13.33 -9.81
CA VAL A 15 3.91 13.50 -10.25
C VAL A 15 4.84 13.65 -9.05
N THR A 16 4.47 14.44 -8.04
CA THR A 16 5.38 14.80 -6.94
C THR A 16 5.51 13.73 -5.87
N LEU A 17 4.42 13.07 -5.48
CA LEU A 17 4.40 12.11 -4.37
C LEU A 17 5.13 10.78 -4.66
N PRO A 18 5.08 10.22 -5.88
CA PRO A 18 5.80 8.97 -6.17
C PRO A 18 7.31 9.12 -6.17
N ILE A 19 7.87 10.30 -6.49
CA ILE A 19 9.33 10.52 -6.56
C ILE A 19 10.05 10.10 -5.26
N PRO A 20 9.70 10.65 -4.07
CA PRO A 20 10.32 10.20 -2.82
C PRO A 20 10.01 8.73 -2.52
N TYR A 21 8.84 8.24 -2.92
CA TYR A 21 8.43 6.86 -2.64
C TYR A 21 9.22 5.82 -3.45
N ILE A 22 9.38 6.05 -4.75
CA ILE A 22 10.21 5.23 -5.65
C ILE A 22 11.64 5.16 -5.13
N ARG A 23 12.18 6.27 -4.61
CA ARG A 23 13.52 6.27 -4.01
C ARG A 23 13.61 5.38 -2.77
N ILE A 24 12.58 5.33 -1.92
CA ILE A 24 12.55 4.41 -0.77
C ILE A 24 12.52 2.96 -1.24
N ILE A 25 11.66 2.65 -2.23
CA ILE A 25 11.55 1.32 -2.82
C ILE A 25 12.89 0.89 -3.44
N TYR A 26 13.58 1.81 -4.12
CA TYR A 26 14.91 1.56 -4.66
C TYR A 26 15.92 1.19 -3.56
N ILE A 27 15.93 1.90 -2.43
CA ILE A 27 16.80 1.55 -1.29
C ILE A 27 16.48 0.14 -0.75
N PHE A 28 15.21 -0.22 -0.64
CA PHE A 28 14.80 -1.57 -0.24
C PHE A 28 15.25 -2.64 -1.24
N ALA A 29 15.25 -2.34 -2.53
CA ALA A 29 15.72 -3.26 -3.57
C ALA A 29 17.25 -3.41 -3.61
N SER A 30 17.99 -2.30 -3.48
CA SER A 30 19.45 -2.29 -3.68
C SER A 30 20.24 -2.81 -2.48
N ARG A 31 19.71 -2.75 -1.26
CA ARG A 31 20.46 -3.12 -0.05
C ARG A 31 20.11 -4.54 0.42
N HIS A 32 21.11 -5.41 0.44
CA HIS A 32 20.96 -6.81 0.88
C HIS A 32 20.37 -6.93 2.30
N LYS A 33 20.68 -5.98 3.19
CA LYS A 33 20.16 -5.92 4.57
C LYS A 33 18.64 -5.88 4.65
N TYR A 34 17.98 -5.14 3.75
CA TYR A 34 16.51 -5.10 3.72
C TYR A 34 15.96 -6.32 3.00
N ARG A 35 16.65 -6.81 1.97
CA ARG A 35 16.22 -7.99 1.19
C ARG A 35 16.24 -9.30 1.99
N SER A 36 17.04 -9.43 3.03
CA SER A 36 17.09 -10.66 3.83
C SER A 36 15.88 -10.85 4.75
N LEU A 37 15.11 -9.80 5.04
CA LEU A 37 14.03 -9.83 6.01
C LEU A 37 12.65 -9.92 5.32
N GLU A 38 11.84 -10.91 5.71
CA GLU A 38 10.52 -11.18 5.11
C GLU A 38 9.59 -9.96 5.14
N CYS A 39 9.54 -9.26 6.28
CA CYS A 39 8.73 -8.05 6.46
C CYS A 39 9.03 -6.99 5.40
N TYR A 40 10.31 -6.77 5.08
CA TYR A 40 10.72 -5.76 4.11
C TYR A 40 10.43 -6.20 2.68
N ARG A 41 10.47 -7.51 2.37
CA ARG A 41 10.02 -8.04 1.07
C ARG A 41 8.53 -7.77 0.84
N ILE A 42 7.69 -8.00 1.85
CA ILE A 42 6.25 -7.71 1.77
C ILE A 42 6.02 -6.19 1.61
N MET A 43 6.72 -5.36 2.40
CA MET A 43 6.64 -3.91 2.28
C MET A 43 7.11 -3.40 0.91
N PHE A 44 8.11 -4.03 0.31
CA PHE A 44 8.54 -3.74 -1.06
C PHE A 44 7.44 -4.06 -2.08
N GLN A 45 6.79 -5.24 -1.98
CA GLN A 45 5.68 -5.60 -2.85
C GLN A 45 4.51 -4.61 -2.73
N ILE A 46 4.12 -4.23 -1.50
CA ILE A 46 3.11 -3.19 -1.25
C ILE A 46 3.54 -1.88 -1.93
N GLY A 47 4.80 -1.49 -1.80
CA GLY A 47 5.33 -0.29 -2.45
C GLY A 47 5.23 -0.32 -3.96
N VAL A 48 5.53 -1.45 -4.59
CA VAL A 48 5.37 -1.63 -6.06
C VAL A 48 3.89 -1.47 -6.47
N VAL A 49 2.97 -2.09 -5.74
CA VAL A 49 1.53 -1.99 -5.99
C VAL A 49 1.04 -0.54 -5.86
N GLN A 50 1.50 0.18 -4.83
CA GLN A 50 1.15 1.59 -4.62
C GLN A 50 1.74 2.51 -5.70
N CYS A 51 2.96 2.25 -6.16
CA CYS A 51 3.52 2.98 -7.31
C CYS A 51 2.70 2.77 -8.59
N ALA A 52 2.14 1.58 -8.80
CA ALA A 52 1.25 1.29 -9.93
C ALA A 52 -0.08 2.08 -9.87
N MET A 53 -0.46 2.61 -8.70
CA MET A 53 -1.64 3.48 -8.56
C MET A 53 -1.41 4.90 -9.08
N ALA A 54 -0.17 5.39 -9.04
CA ALA A 54 0.13 6.78 -9.40
C ALA A 54 -0.22 7.14 -10.86
N PRO A 55 0.06 6.29 -11.87
CA PRO A 55 -0.44 6.49 -13.22
C PRO A 55 -1.97 6.61 -13.28
N GLY A 56 -2.70 5.83 -12.47
CA GLY A 56 -4.16 5.94 -12.32
C GLY A 56 -4.61 7.35 -11.97
N VAL A 57 -4.02 7.93 -10.93
CA VAL A 57 -4.34 9.29 -10.48
C VAL A 57 -3.92 10.34 -11.51
N LEU A 58 -2.77 10.14 -12.17
CA LEU A 58 -2.27 11.04 -13.21
C LEU A 58 -3.22 11.10 -14.40
N PHE A 59 -3.56 9.94 -14.98
CA PHE A 59 -4.44 9.89 -16.15
C PHE A 59 -5.86 10.34 -15.80
N PHE A 60 -6.36 9.98 -14.62
CA PHE A 60 -7.64 10.48 -14.13
C PHE A 60 -7.65 12.02 -14.02
N GLY A 61 -6.59 12.62 -13.47
CA GLY A 61 -6.44 14.07 -13.41
C GLY A 61 -6.43 14.71 -14.81
N THR A 62 -5.74 14.09 -15.78
CA THR A 62 -5.71 14.60 -17.16
C THR A 62 -7.05 14.50 -17.88
N THR A 63 -7.83 13.44 -17.65
CA THR A 63 -9.20 13.31 -18.19
C THR A 63 -10.10 14.44 -17.70
N GLN A 64 -9.93 14.88 -16.44
CA GLN A 64 -10.68 16.02 -15.90
C GLN A 64 -10.22 17.38 -16.46
N LEU A 65 -8.96 17.49 -16.94
CA LEU A 65 -8.45 18.71 -17.56
C LEU A 65 -8.92 18.86 -19.01
N TRP A 66 -8.91 17.76 -19.78
CA TRP A 66 -9.32 17.77 -21.18
C TRP A 66 -10.82 17.56 -21.40
N ASN A 67 -11.57 17.20 -20.35
CA ASN A 67 -12.99 16.87 -20.41
C ASN A 67 -13.32 15.73 -21.39
N GLU A 68 -12.31 14.92 -21.75
CA GLU A 68 -12.41 13.78 -22.65
C GLU A 68 -11.51 12.65 -22.14
N ASP A 69 -11.98 11.40 -22.22
CA ASP A 69 -11.15 10.22 -21.93
C ASP A 69 -10.35 9.84 -23.17
N ILE A 70 -9.27 10.60 -23.43
CA ILE A 70 -8.37 10.39 -24.57
C ILE A 70 -7.91 8.92 -24.56
N LEU A 71 -8.28 8.19 -25.63
CA LEU A 71 -7.92 6.79 -25.85
C LEU A 71 -8.37 5.80 -24.76
N ARG A 72 -9.37 6.15 -23.92
CA ARG A 72 -9.79 5.33 -22.77
C ARG A 72 -8.65 5.03 -21.78
N LEU A 73 -7.60 5.86 -21.78
CA LEU A 73 -6.45 5.66 -20.90
C LEU A 73 -6.83 5.89 -19.43
N GLY A 74 -7.67 6.90 -19.15
CA GLY A 74 -8.16 7.15 -17.80
C GLY A 74 -8.90 5.95 -17.25
N SER A 75 -9.86 5.42 -18.01
CA SER A 75 -10.61 4.21 -17.64
C SER A 75 -9.68 2.99 -17.43
N THR A 76 -8.69 2.79 -18.30
CA THR A 76 -7.73 1.67 -18.22
C THR A 76 -6.86 1.75 -16.96
N PHE A 77 -6.27 2.91 -16.67
CA PHE A 77 -5.41 3.08 -15.50
C PHE A 77 -6.20 3.14 -14.20
N MET A 78 -7.47 3.54 -14.22
CA MET A 78 -8.36 3.39 -13.06
C MET A 78 -8.67 1.93 -12.75
N LYS A 79 -8.75 1.05 -13.76
CA LYS A 79 -8.83 -0.42 -13.55
C LYS A 79 -7.55 -0.97 -12.88
N VAL A 80 -6.38 -0.42 -13.23
CA VAL A 80 -5.12 -0.74 -12.53
C VAL A 80 -5.20 -0.27 -11.07
N MET A 81 -5.60 0.98 -10.83
CA MET A 81 -5.70 1.56 -9.49
C MET A 81 -6.66 0.76 -8.59
N THR A 82 -7.86 0.42 -9.07
CA THR A 82 -8.85 -0.32 -8.28
C THR A 82 -8.39 -1.75 -7.97
N THR A 83 -7.61 -2.37 -8.87
CA THR A 83 -6.97 -3.67 -8.61
C THR A 83 -5.87 -3.52 -7.55
N ALA A 84 -5.02 -2.50 -7.70
CA ALA A 84 -3.92 -2.23 -6.79
C ALA A 84 -4.40 -1.99 -5.34
N VAL A 85 -5.50 -1.26 -5.14
CA VAL A 85 -6.12 -1.09 -3.80
C VAL A 85 -6.45 -2.45 -3.15
N ARG A 86 -7.00 -3.38 -3.93
CA ARG A 86 -7.38 -4.71 -3.41
C ARG A 86 -6.16 -5.57 -3.10
N MET A 87 -5.16 -5.55 -3.98
CA MET A 87 -3.89 -6.24 -3.75
C MET A 87 -3.16 -5.67 -2.53
N GLU A 88 -3.17 -4.35 -2.35
CA GLU A 88 -2.59 -3.69 -1.20
C GLU A 88 -3.25 -4.16 0.09
N ALA A 89 -4.58 -4.25 0.14
CA ALA A 89 -5.28 -4.76 1.31
C ALA A 89 -4.84 -6.20 1.66
N MET A 90 -4.73 -7.08 0.65
CA MET A 90 -4.29 -8.47 0.83
C MET A 90 -2.86 -8.56 1.34
N LEU A 91 -1.94 -7.80 0.73
CA LEU A 91 -0.55 -7.76 1.18
C LEU A 91 -0.41 -7.13 2.57
N SER A 92 -1.28 -6.18 2.92
CA SER A 92 -1.33 -5.57 4.25
C SER A 92 -1.80 -6.57 5.32
N PHE A 93 -2.73 -7.47 4.96
CA PHE A 93 -3.07 -8.62 5.80
C PHE A 93 -1.86 -9.54 6.03
N VAL A 94 -1.12 -9.91 4.96
CA VAL A 94 0.10 -10.73 5.08
C VAL A 94 1.13 -10.05 5.98
N LEU A 95 1.29 -8.73 5.87
CA LEU A 95 2.17 -7.95 6.73
C LEU A 95 1.72 -8.00 8.20
N ALA A 96 0.42 -7.93 8.47
CA ALA A 96 -0.14 -8.04 9.82
C ALA A 96 0.13 -9.43 10.42
N LEU A 97 -0.03 -10.50 9.64
CA LEU A 97 0.33 -11.86 10.07
C LEU A 97 1.82 -12.01 10.38
N ASN A 98 2.68 -11.42 9.55
CA ASN A 98 4.12 -11.44 9.79
C ASN A 98 4.49 -10.69 11.08
N ARG A 99 3.82 -9.56 11.38
CA ARG A 99 3.98 -8.87 12.66
C ARG A 99 3.47 -9.72 13.83
N LEU A 100 2.34 -10.40 13.67
CA LEU A 100 1.80 -11.34 14.66
C LEU A 100 2.81 -12.47 14.94
N LYS A 101 3.45 -13.05 13.92
CA LYS A 101 4.51 -14.06 14.07
C LYS A 101 5.65 -13.56 14.95
N ILE A 102 6.20 -12.40 14.58
CA ILE A 102 7.39 -11.83 15.24
C ILE A 102 7.06 -11.40 16.68
N MET A 103 5.92 -10.74 16.90
CA MET A 103 5.55 -10.20 18.22
C MET A 103 4.98 -11.26 19.17
N CYS A 104 4.20 -12.22 18.67
CA CYS A 104 3.65 -13.29 19.48
C CYS A 104 4.58 -14.50 19.61
N GLY A 105 5.71 -14.52 18.90
CA GLY A 105 6.63 -15.66 18.89
C GLY A 105 5.99 -16.93 18.30
N LEU A 106 5.01 -16.78 17.41
CA LEU A 106 4.30 -17.90 16.82
C LEU A 106 5.26 -18.64 15.86
N GLN A 107 5.57 -19.89 16.14
CA GLN A 107 6.46 -20.70 15.30
C GLN A 107 5.66 -21.36 14.18
N TYR A 108 5.43 -20.65 13.07
CA TYR A 108 4.96 -21.26 11.83
C TYR A 108 5.99 -21.12 10.70
N PRO A 109 6.04 -22.09 9.76
CA PRO A 109 6.94 -22.07 8.62
C PRO A 109 6.86 -20.78 7.79
N GLU A 110 8.02 -20.27 7.38
CA GLU A 110 8.17 -19.11 6.49
C GLU A 110 7.45 -19.27 5.13
N PHE A 111 7.26 -20.52 4.71
CA PHE A 111 6.56 -20.86 3.48
C PHE A 111 5.14 -20.27 3.41
N TYR A 112 4.41 -20.20 4.52
CA TYR A 112 3.02 -19.71 4.53
C TYR A 112 2.90 -18.26 4.05
N HIS A 113 3.81 -17.37 4.47
CA HIS A 113 3.79 -15.97 4.01
C HIS A 113 4.02 -15.84 2.51
N THR A 114 4.94 -16.65 2.00
CA THR A 114 5.28 -16.67 0.58
C THR A 114 4.09 -17.16 -0.25
N VAL A 115 3.42 -18.23 0.19
CA VAL A 115 2.22 -18.75 -0.49
C VAL A 115 1.09 -17.73 -0.51
N VAL A 116 0.76 -17.11 0.63
CA VAL A 116 -0.34 -16.13 0.69
C VAL A 116 -0.01 -14.88 -0.13
N SER A 117 1.25 -14.45 -0.17
CA SER A 117 1.71 -13.37 -1.05
C SER A 117 1.51 -13.73 -2.54
N ILE A 118 1.92 -14.93 -2.97
CA ILE A 118 1.73 -15.39 -4.34
C ILE A 118 0.24 -15.45 -4.69
N LEU A 119 -0.60 -15.99 -3.81
CA LEU A 119 -2.06 -16.02 -4.00
C LEU A 119 -2.66 -14.61 -4.13
N SER A 120 -2.15 -13.64 -3.37
CA SER A 120 -2.57 -12.23 -3.46
C SER A 120 -2.24 -11.63 -4.83
N TRP A 121 -1.07 -11.95 -5.38
CA TRP A 121 -0.67 -11.53 -6.73
C TRP A 121 -1.51 -12.21 -7.82
N LEU A 122 -1.75 -13.51 -7.71
CA LEU A 122 -2.60 -14.26 -8.64
C LEU A 122 -4.03 -13.72 -8.64
N PHE A 123 -4.59 -13.44 -7.47
CA PHE A 123 -5.90 -12.81 -7.34
C PHE A 123 -5.94 -11.44 -8.03
N GLY A 124 -4.96 -10.58 -7.76
CA GLY A 124 -4.87 -9.26 -8.37
C GLY A 124 -4.77 -9.31 -9.89
N LEU A 125 -3.91 -10.20 -10.43
CA LEU A 125 -3.77 -10.40 -11.86
C LEU A 125 -5.07 -10.93 -12.49
N ALA A 126 -5.70 -11.94 -11.87
CA ALA A 126 -6.97 -12.47 -12.35
C ALA A 126 -8.08 -11.40 -12.36
N TYR A 127 -8.19 -10.62 -11.28
CA TYR A 127 -9.16 -9.53 -11.18
C TYR A 127 -8.93 -8.44 -12.23
N PHE A 128 -7.66 -8.07 -12.47
CA PHE A 128 -7.30 -7.13 -13.52
C PHE A 128 -7.64 -7.65 -14.93
N SER A 129 -7.32 -8.91 -15.23
CA SER A 129 -7.66 -9.56 -16.50
C SER A 129 -9.18 -9.59 -16.73
N LEU A 130 -9.97 -9.86 -15.69
CA LEU A 130 -11.43 -9.79 -15.76
C LEU A 130 -11.93 -8.37 -16.07
N LEU A 131 -11.35 -7.34 -15.44
CA LEU A 131 -11.72 -5.93 -15.72
C LEU A 131 -11.31 -5.44 -17.12
N MET A 132 -10.30 -6.06 -17.73
CA MET A 132 -9.91 -5.79 -19.13
C MET A 132 -10.82 -6.48 -20.15
N THR A 133 -11.63 -7.45 -19.73
CA THR A 133 -12.56 -8.16 -20.60
C THR A 133 -13.72 -7.23 -21.01
N PRO A 134 -14.15 -7.21 -22.29
CA PRO A 134 -15.17 -6.28 -22.79
C PRO A 134 -16.53 -6.39 -22.10
N HIS A 135 -16.79 -7.48 -21.37
CA HIS A 135 -18.02 -7.74 -20.61
C HIS A 135 -18.09 -7.03 -19.25
N CYS A 136 -17.00 -6.42 -18.79
CA CYS A 136 -16.98 -5.58 -17.59
C CYS A 136 -16.46 -4.19 -17.97
N ASP A 137 -17.08 -3.12 -17.47
CA ASP A 137 -16.50 -1.78 -17.64
C ASP A 137 -16.42 -0.98 -16.35
N TYR A 138 -15.46 -0.07 -16.40
CA TYR A 138 -15.15 0.86 -15.35
C TYR A 138 -15.04 2.23 -16.00
N LEU A 139 -16.08 3.06 -15.83
CA LEU A 139 -16.21 4.31 -16.56
C LEU A 139 -15.70 5.47 -15.72
N VAL A 140 -14.93 6.33 -16.37
CA VAL A 140 -14.56 7.64 -15.86
C VAL A 140 -15.37 8.67 -16.63
N ILE A 141 -16.36 9.28 -15.97
CA ILE A 141 -17.20 10.31 -16.57
C ILE A 141 -16.61 11.68 -16.19
N PRO A 142 -16.23 12.53 -17.17
CA PRO A 142 -15.76 13.88 -16.89
C PRO A 142 -16.77 14.67 -16.03
N GLY A 143 -16.28 15.36 -15.01
CA GLY A 143 -17.11 16.08 -14.04
C GLY A 143 -17.63 15.25 -12.86
N GLN A 144 -17.46 13.92 -12.88
CA GLN A 144 -17.53 13.08 -11.70
C GLN A 144 -16.11 12.74 -11.23
N PHE A 145 -15.81 13.00 -9.96
CA PHE A 145 -14.46 12.82 -9.42
C PHE A 145 -14.25 11.44 -8.78
N LEU A 146 -15.25 10.56 -8.94
CA LEU A 146 -15.19 9.17 -8.54
C LEU A 146 -15.50 8.28 -9.74
N SER A 147 -14.75 7.18 -9.84
CA SER A 147 -14.95 6.18 -10.89
C SER A 147 -16.13 5.28 -10.56
N GLN A 148 -16.90 4.89 -11.57
CA GLN A 148 -18.11 4.08 -11.39
C GLN A 148 -18.06 2.80 -12.22
N TYR A 149 -18.62 1.74 -11.64
CA TYR A 149 -18.87 0.50 -12.34
C TYR A 149 -20.03 0.70 -13.33
N ASP A 150 -19.84 0.29 -14.58
CA ASP A 150 -20.90 0.33 -15.58
C ASP A 150 -21.86 -0.84 -15.39
N LEU A 151 -22.99 -0.57 -14.71
CA LEU A 151 -24.04 -1.55 -14.43
C LEU A 151 -24.86 -1.93 -15.69
N SER A 152 -24.64 -1.29 -16.84
CA SER A 152 -25.30 -1.68 -18.09
C SER A 152 -24.83 -3.04 -18.61
N LYS A 153 -23.65 -3.51 -18.16
CA LYS A 153 -23.10 -4.81 -18.56
C LYS A 153 -23.39 -5.91 -17.52
N PRO A 154 -23.74 -7.13 -17.96
CA PRO A 154 -24.26 -8.17 -17.08
C PRO A 154 -23.25 -8.72 -16.06
N TRP A 155 -21.95 -8.66 -16.35
CA TRP A 155 -20.91 -9.22 -15.47
C TRP A 155 -20.27 -8.18 -14.54
N THR A 156 -20.48 -6.88 -14.78
CA THR A 156 -19.86 -5.82 -13.97
C THR A 156 -20.33 -5.90 -12.51
N ALA A 157 -21.63 -6.14 -12.27
CA ALA A 157 -22.18 -6.23 -10.92
C ALA A 157 -21.52 -7.36 -10.12
N THR A 158 -21.38 -8.53 -10.72
CA THR A 158 -20.75 -9.71 -10.09
C THR A 158 -19.28 -9.45 -9.78
N VAL A 159 -18.52 -8.84 -10.69
CA VAL A 159 -17.10 -8.50 -10.45
C VAL A 159 -16.96 -7.44 -9.36
N ALA A 160 -17.82 -6.43 -9.34
CA ALA A 160 -17.84 -5.42 -8.29
C ALA A 160 -18.16 -6.03 -6.92
N GLU A 161 -19.13 -6.95 -6.85
CA GLU A 161 -19.50 -7.67 -5.64
C GLU A 161 -18.34 -8.54 -5.13
N ILE A 162 -17.74 -9.37 -5.97
CA ILE A 162 -16.56 -10.18 -5.63
C ILE A 162 -15.43 -9.29 -5.13
N GLY A 163 -15.18 -8.18 -5.84
CA GLY A 163 -14.14 -7.23 -5.48
C GLY A 163 -14.40 -6.54 -4.14
N SER A 164 -15.66 -6.23 -3.81
CA SER A 164 -16.06 -5.61 -2.54
C SER A 164 -15.99 -6.62 -1.40
N VAL A 165 -16.56 -7.81 -1.56
CA VAL A 165 -16.52 -8.90 -0.58
C VAL A 165 -15.08 -9.27 -0.25
N SER A 166 -14.22 -9.38 -1.27
CA SER A 166 -12.80 -9.68 -1.07
C SER A 166 -12.05 -8.57 -0.33
N LEU A 167 -12.37 -7.31 -0.58
CA LEU A 167 -11.74 -6.18 0.10
C LEU A 167 -12.16 -6.17 1.58
N VAL A 168 -13.47 -6.28 1.84
CA VAL A 168 -14.03 -6.26 3.19
C VAL A 168 -13.52 -7.44 4.01
N SER A 169 -13.54 -8.66 3.46
CA SER A 169 -13.07 -9.85 4.17
C SER A 169 -11.61 -9.69 4.60
N THR A 170 -10.77 -9.19 3.71
CA THR A 170 -9.34 -8.95 3.97
C THR A 170 -9.12 -7.87 5.05
N ILE A 171 -9.88 -6.77 4.98
CA ILE A 171 -9.83 -5.70 5.99
C ILE A 171 -10.29 -6.24 7.36
N THR A 172 -11.36 -7.02 7.41
CA THR A 172 -11.84 -7.65 8.65
C THR A 172 -10.80 -8.61 9.23
N MET A 173 -10.19 -9.45 8.41
CA MET A 173 -9.11 -10.35 8.85
C MET A 173 -7.89 -9.57 9.37
N THR A 174 -7.56 -8.45 8.75
CA THR A 174 -6.48 -7.56 9.19
C THR A 174 -6.80 -6.93 10.55
N LEU A 175 -8.05 -6.51 10.76
CA LEU A 175 -8.51 -6.00 12.06
C LEU A 175 -8.36 -7.05 13.16
N VAL A 176 -8.82 -8.27 12.91
CA VAL A 176 -8.71 -9.39 13.86
C VAL A 176 -7.24 -9.67 14.20
N ALA A 177 -6.34 -9.64 13.21
CA ALA A 177 -4.91 -9.79 13.44
C ALA A 177 -4.37 -8.67 14.35
N TYR A 178 -4.68 -7.40 14.09
CA TYR A 178 -4.21 -6.29 14.93
C TYR A 178 -4.79 -6.32 16.34
N VAL A 179 -6.07 -6.64 16.51
CA VAL A 179 -6.69 -6.81 17.84
C VAL A 179 -6.01 -7.92 18.62
N SER A 180 -5.67 -9.03 17.96
CA SER A 180 -4.93 -10.14 18.55
C SER A 180 -3.54 -9.71 19.01
N ILE A 181 -2.80 -8.96 18.18
CA ILE A 181 -1.48 -8.41 18.53
C ILE A 181 -1.59 -7.48 19.75
N ILE A 182 -2.54 -6.54 19.73
CA ILE A 182 -2.72 -5.57 20.84
C ILE A 182 -3.05 -6.30 22.14
N THR A 183 -3.99 -7.24 22.09
CA THR A 183 -4.41 -8.01 23.27
C THR A 183 -3.25 -8.82 23.84
N TYR A 184 -2.46 -9.47 22.97
CA TYR A 184 -1.28 -10.21 23.37
C TYR A 184 -0.20 -9.31 24.00
N LEU A 185 0.06 -8.14 23.41
CA LEU A 185 1.04 -7.19 23.97
C LEU A 185 0.60 -6.65 25.33
N VAL A 186 -0.70 -6.35 25.51
CA VAL A 186 -1.24 -5.92 26.81
C VAL A 186 -1.11 -7.04 27.85
N TYR A 187 -1.40 -8.28 27.47
CA TYR A 187 -1.21 -9.44 28.32
C TYR A 187 0.26 -9.63 28.74
N LEU A 188 1.18 -9.54 27.78
CA LEU A 188 2.62 -9.67 28.03
C LEU A 188 3.15 -8.53 28.92
N GLN A 189 2.67 -7.31 28.70
CA GLN A 189 3.03 -6.16 29.53
C GLN A 189 2.58 -6.35 30.99
N LYS A 190 1.37 -6.86 31.20
CA LYS A 190 0.84 -7.18 32.54
C LYS A 190 1.63 -8.30 33.23
N ARG A 191 2.04 -9.33 32.49
CA ARG A 191 2.72 -10.51 33.04
C ARG A 191 4.21 -10.30 33.31
N SER A 192 4.94 -9.65 32.39
CA SER A 192 6.40 -9.65 32.40
C SER A 192 7.02 -8.34 32.89
N GLY A 193 6.23 -7.26 33.07
CA GLY A 193 6.65 -5.98 33.67
C GLY A 193 7.69 -5.16 32.88
N LYS A 194 8.54 -5.77 32.06
CA LYS A 194 9.54 -5.11 31.18
C LYS A 194 9.70 -5.91 29.88
N ILE A 195 9.21 -5.35 28.78
CA ILE A 195 9.54 -5.81 27.43
C ILE A 195 10.69 -4.94 26.93
N PRO A 196 11.86 -5.50 26.61
CA PRO A 196 12.94 -4.73 26.00
C PRO A 196 12.46 -4.17 24.65
N ASN A 197 12.73 -2.88 24.38
CA ASN A 197 12.31 -2.17 23.16
C ASN A 197 10.81 -1.92 22.94
N PHE A 198 9.95 -2.07 23.97
CA PHE A 198 8.50 -1.84 23.89
C PHE A 198 8.08 -0.53 23.20
N LYS A 199 8.82 0.57 23.42
CA LYS A 199 8.51 1.87 22.82
C LYS A 199 8.57 1.86 21.30
N ASN A 200 9.54 1.16 20.72
CA ASN A 200 9.72 1.09 19.26
C ASN A 200 8.63 0.21 18.63
N GLU A 201 8.33 -0.93 19.25
CA GLU A 201 7.28 -1.84 18.78
C GLU A 201 5.89 -1.22 18.87
N ARG A 202 5.57 -0.57 19.99
CA ARG A 202 4.31 0.17 20.17
C ARG A 202 4.14 1.24 19.10
N THR A 203 5.22 1.94 18.75
CA THR A 203 5.21 2.96 17.70
C THR A 203 4.90 2.33 16.33
N ILE A 204 5.59 1.23 15.96
CA ILE A 204 5.33 0.48 14.72
C ILE A 204 3.88 0.00 14.63
N LEU A 205 3.34 -0.48 15.75
CA LEU A 205 1.98 -0.97 15.82
C LEU A 205 0.95 0.16 15.69
N LEU A 206 1.15 1.26 16.42
CA LEU A 206 0.27 2.43 16.36
C LEU A 206 0.18 2.98 14.93
N TYR A 207 1.30 3.00 14.20
CA TYR A 207 1.30 3.39 12.80
C TYR A 207 0.57 2.40 11.89
N GLY A 208 0.73 1.09 12.12
CA GLY A 208 -0.04 0.08 11.40
C GLY A 208 -1.55 0.25 11.64
N LEU A 209 -1.94 0.51 12.89
CA LEU A 209 -3.33 0.76 13.27
C LEU A 209 -3.88 2.04 12.66
N LEU A 210 -3.12 3.14 12.69
CA LEU A 210 -3.54 4.41 12.09
C LEU A 210 -3.78 4.24 10.59
N ARG A 211 -2.85 3.61 9.88
CA ARG A 211 -3.00 3.30 8.46
C ARG A 211 -4.24 2.44 8.20
N PHE A 212 -4.41 1.37 8.98
CA PHE A 212 -5.59 0.51 8.89
C PHE A 212 -6.91 1.28 9.07
N VAL A 213 -6.98 2.21 10.03
CA VAL A 213 -8.16 3.06 10.27
C VAL A 213 -8.44 3.98 9.08
N VAL A 214 -7.42 4.54 8.45
CA VAL A 214 -7.60 5.36 7.25
C VAL A 214 -8.05 4.48 6.07
N ASP A 215 -7.43 3.32 5.88
CA ASP A 215 -7.78 2.34 4.84
C ASP A 215 -9.24 1.91 4.92
N ILE A 216 -9.71 1.48 6.10
CA ILE A 216 -11.10 1.05 6.29
C ILE A 216 -12.07 2.21 6.11
N THR A 217 -11.71 3.41 6.57
CA THR A 217 -12.57 4.60 6.40
C THR A 217 -12.76 4.90 4.93
N LEU A 218 -11.68 4.92 4.14
CA LEU A 218 -11.74 5.15 2.70
C LEU A 218 -12.49 4.03 1.98
N ALA A 219 -12.22 2.76 2.34
CA ALA A 219 -12.90 1.60 1.75
C ALA A 219 -14.41 1.62 2.01
N VAL A 220 -14.84 1.97 3.22
CA VAL A 220 -16.25 2.07 3.58
C VAL A 220 -16.92 3.25 2.86
N LEU A 221 -16.27 4.42 2.86
CA LEU A 221 -16.78 5.59 2.13
C LEU A 221 -16.93 5.32 0.64
N PHE A 222 -16.00 4.59 0.03
CA PHE A 222 -16.01 4.27 -1.40
C PHE A 222 -17.00 3.16 -1.78
N ASN A 223 -17.06 2.06 -1.02
CA ASN A 223 -17.85 0.88 -1.41
C ASN A 223 -19.27 0.87 -0.85
N PHE A 224 -19.49 1.44 0.35
CA PHE A 224 -20.78 1.40 1.04
C PHE A 224 -21.43 2.77 1.20
N GLY A 225 -20.65 3.84 1.07
CA GLY A 225 -21.17 5.19 1.07
C GLY A 225 -22.10 5.38 -0.13
N LYS A 226 -23.42 5.35 0.10
CA LYS A 226 -24.42 5.92 -0.83
C LYS A 226 -24.36 7.44 -0.79
N LEU A 227 -23.16 7.99 -0.91
CA LEU A 227 -22.93 9.42 -0.85
C LEU A 227 -23.41 10.03 -2.17
N PRO A 228 -24.13 11.15 -2.14
CA PRO A 228 -24.55 11.82 -3.36
C PRO A 228 -23.29 12.21 -4.14
N HIS A 229 -23.26 11.91 -5.44
CA HIS A 229 -22.12 12.21 -6.32
C HIS A 229 -21.99 13.71 -6.51
N LYS A 230 -21.32 14.33 -5.54
CA LYS A 230 -21.05 15.76 -5.50
C LYS A 230 -19.54 15.93 -5.53
N PRO A 231 -19.01 16.87 -6.34
CA PRO A 231 -17.58 17.15 -6.43
C PRO A 231 -16.84 17.30 -5.10
N TRP A 232 -17.50 17.91 -4.13
CA TRP A 232 -16.96 18.17 -2.80
C TRP A 232 -16.82 16.93 -1.91
N ILE A 233 -17.43 15.79 -2.29
CA ILE A 233 -17.32 14.51 -1.59
C ILE A 233 -16.33 13.61 -2.33
N ASP A 234 -16.49 13.48 -3.64
CA ASP A 234 -15.69 12.60 -4.48
C ASP A 234 -14.20 13.00 -4.49
N PHE A 235 -13.91 14.30 -4.57
CA PHE A 235 -12.54 14.80 -4.59
C PHE A 235 -11.76 14.48 -3.30
N PRO A 236 -12.27 14.79 -2.08
CA PRO A 236 -11.61 14.37 -0.85
C PRO A 236 -11.41 12.87 -0.71
N VAL A 237 -12.31 12.03 -1.21
CA VAL A 237 -12.14 10.56 -1.17
C VAL A 237 -10.95 10.14 -2.04
N LEU A 238 -10.90 10.60 -3.30
CA LEU A 238 -9.79 10.29 -4.20
C LEU A 238 -8.45 10.85 -3.69
N LEU A 239 -8.49 12.07 -3.17
CA LEU A 239 -7.33 12.71 -2.54
C LEU A 239 -6.86 11.94 -1.31
N GLY A 240 -7.81 11.47 -0.50
CA GLY A 240 -7.58 10.61 0.66
C GLY A 240 -6.86 9.32 0.27
N TYR A 241 -7.32 8.62 -0.77
CA TYR A 241 -6.63 7.44 -1.31
C TYR A 241 -5.22 7.76 -1.78
N THR A 242 -5.05 8.87 -2.50
CA THR A 242 -3.74 9.30 -3.02
C THR A 242 -2.76 9.56 -1.87
N PHE A 243 -3.19 10.31 -0.85
CA PHE A 243 -2.35 10.58 0.32
C PHE A 243 -2.10 9.33 1.14
N ASN A 244 -3.12 8.52 1.36
CA ASN A 244 -3.00 7.30 2.16
C ASN A 244 -2.06 6.27 1.51
N ASN A 245 -2.04 6.18 0.18
CA ASN A 245 -1.25 5.17 -0.52
C ASN A 245 0.14 5.67 -0.92
N LEU A 246 0.35 6.97 -1.13
CA LEU A 246 1.65 7.51 -1.55
C LEU A 246 2.36 8.32 -0.45
N LEU A 247 1.64 9.24 0.22
CA LEU A 247 2.25 10.13 1.20
C LEU A 247 2.44 9.45 2.56
N LEU A 248 1.39 8.82 3.08
CA LEU A 248 1.40 8.20 4.40
C LEU A 248 2.53 7.15 4.52
N PRO A 249 2.72 6.19 3.60
CA PRO A 249 3.78 5.19 3.71
C PRO A 249 5.16 5.82 3.62
N THR A 250 5.34 6.82 2.74
CA THR A 250 6.59 7.60 2.61
C THR A 250 6.98 8.25 3.93
N VAL A 251 6.05 9.01 4.53
CA VAL A 251 6.26 9.70 5.80
C VAL A 251 6.53 8.69 6.90
N LEU A 252 5.74 7.61 6.97
CA LEU A 252 5.90 6.57 7.98
C LEU A 252 7.26 5.89 7.89
N TYR A 253 7.73 5.54 6.70
CA TYR A 253 9.03 4.90 6.52
C TYR A 253 10.18 5.82 6.92
N LEU A 254 10.13 7.10 6.56
CA LEU A 254 11.16 8.07 6.91
C LEU A 254 11.16 8.43 8.41
N CYS A 255 9.99 8.47 9.05
CA CYS A 255 9.87 8.74 10.48
C CYS A 255 10.33 7.55 11.33
N LEU A 256 9.95 6.33 10.94
CA LEU A 256 10.16 5.14 11.76
C LEU A 256 11.58 4.58 11.66
N TYR A 257 12.15 4.57 10.45
CA TYR A 257 13.44 3.93 10.21
C TYR A 257 14.56 4.97 10.14
N LYS A 258 15.17 5.27 11.28
CA LYS A 258 16.33 6.20 11.36
C LYS A 258 17.45 5.86 10.37
N GLN A 259 17.69 4.57 10.12
CA GLN A 259 18.69 4.11 9.14
C GLN A 259 18.27 4.43 7.72
N LEU A 260 17.03 4.10 7.33
CA LEU A 260 16.48 4.44 6.03
C LEU A 260 16.51 5.95 5.77
N ARG A 261 16.17 6.75 6.78
CA ARG A 261 16.24 8.21 6.71
C ARG A 261 17.67 8.69 6.44
N ARG A 262 18.66 8.13 7.14
CA ARG A 262 20.07 8.46 6.88
C ARG A 262 20.48 8.09 5.46
N GLU A 263 20.09 6.92 4.96
CA GLU A 263 20.39 6.51 3.58
C GLU A 263 19.64 7.34 2.52
N PHE A 264 18.42 7.79 2.84
CA PHE A 264 17.63 8.65 1.96
C PHE A 264 18.22 10.06 1.85
N PHE A 265 18.72 10.63 2.95
CA PHE A 265 19.32 11.98 2.93
C PHE A 265 20.82 11.99 2.67
N ALA A 266 21.52 10.87 2.93
CA ALA A 266 22.92 10.74 2.53
C ALA A 266 22.98 10.74 1.00
N LYS A 267 23.53 11.83 0.45
CA LYS A 267 24.00 11.86 -0.93
C LYS A 267 24.99 10.69 -1.07
N SER A 268 24.80 9.85 -2.07
CA SER A 268 25.57 8.62 -2.31
C SER A 268 27.08 8.90 -2.42
N SER A 269 27.73 9.08 -1.29
CA SER A 269 29.18 9.14 -1.12
C SER A 269 29.48 8.13 -0.02
N THR A 270 29.41 6.86 -0.39
CA THR A 270 30.07 5.82 0.39
C THR A 270 30.82 4.97 -0.61
N ASN A 271 32.01 5.47 -0.96
CA ASN A 271 33.14 4.60 -1.26
C ASN A 271 33.18 3.54 -0.16
N VAL A 272 32.98 2.29 -0.56
CA VAL A 272 33.19 1.14 0.30
C VAL A 272 34.69 1.12 0.58
N VAL A 273 35.10 1.76 1.68
CA VAL A 273 36.39 1.46 2.28
C VAL A 273 36.25 0.08 2.86
N ILE A 274 36.68 -0.91 2.09
CA ILE A 274 36.95 -2.27 2.57
C ILE A 274 38.03 -2.09 3.64
N LEU A 275 37.61 -2.02 4.91
CA LEU A 275 38.50 -2.30 6.03
C LEU A 275 38.84 -3.79 5.96
N SER A 276 39.79 -4.11 5.09
CA SER A 276 40.63 -5.29 5.23
C SER A 276 41.55 -5.00 6.41
N THR A 277 41.04 -5.24 7.62
CA THR A 277 41.92 -5.34 8.78
C THR A 277 42.48 -6.75 8.77
N ALA A 278 43.74 -6.83 8.36
CA ALA A 278 44.59 -7.98 8.52
C ALA A 278 44.52 -8.54 9.95
N ALA A 279 44.30 -9.84 10.08
CA ALA A 279 44.81 -10.62 11.19
C ALA A 279 45.91 -11.53 10.63
N SER A 280 47.10 -10.94 10.54
CA SER A 280 48.35 -11.68 10.71
C SER A 280 48.30 -12.36 12.08
N THR A 281 48.45 -13.67 12.12
CA THR A 281 49.04 -14.32 13.30
C THR A 281 50.03 -15.37 12.80
N ASN A 282 51.25 -14.89 12.67
CA ASN A 282 52.48 -15.64 12.51
C ASN A 282 52.96 -16.08 13.91
N GLY A 283 53.41 -17.32 14.06
CA GLY A 283 54.07 -17.85 15.27
C GLY A 283 54.07 -19.39 15.28
N ARG A 284 55.09 -20.07 14.72
CA ARG A 284 56.29 -20.59 15.45
C ARG A 284 55.89 -21.20 16.81
N LYS A 285 56.01 -22.51 17.03
CA LYS A 285 57.20 -23.38 16.92
C LYS A 285 56.76 -24.83 16.77
#